data_AF-A0A0F9TQ43-F1
#
_entry.id   AF-A0A0F9TQ43-F1
#
_cell.length_a   1.000
_cell.length_b   1.000
_cell.length_c   1.000
_cell.angle_alpha   90.00
_cell.angle_beta   90.00
_cell.angle_gamma   90.00
#
_symmetry.space_group_name_H-M   'P 1'
#
loop_
_entity.id
_entity.type
_entity.pdbx_description
1 polymer ?
#
loop_
_entity_poly.entity_id
_entity_poly.type
_entity_poly.pdbx_seq_one_letter_code
_entity_poly.pdbx_strand_id
1 'polypeptide(L)'
;MKTFNKSIIAALVLGTTAMGAQANSWENESKDAWIDGKAETVLLMNTNLNNFDINTDVKNGKVVLTGKVNSELDKELAEELVLSLDGVSDVENSLTVVKSMDTKDRNKDMMDDDDNDLTDAKITTVITTRFLFDSEVGGTDIDVDTDNGIVTLNGSVESEAEKQLAVKIAKNAEDVRDVVDKLSITAE
;
A
#
# COMPACT_ATOMS: atom_id res chain seq x y z
N MET A 1 23.69 36.34 30.44
CA MET A 1 24.96 35.63 30.10
C MET A 1 24.92 34.23 30.69
N LYS A 2 25.43 33.26 29.92
CA LYS A 2 25.54 31.80 30.08
C LYS A 2 25.81 31.32 31.54
N THR A 3 25.35 30.15 31.97
CA THR A 3 25.95 28.84 31.60
C THR A 3 25.03 27.64 31.91
N PHE A 4 25.14 26.62 31.06
CA PHE A 4 24.44 25.34 31.08
C PHE A 4 24.98 24.39 32.16
N ASN A 5 24.09 23.65 32.81
CA ASN A 5 24.42 22.71 33.88
C ASN A 5 24.65 21.27 33.36
N LYS A 6 25.87 20.78 33.61
CA LYS A 6 26.25 19.53 34.30
C LYS A 6 25.99 18.16 33.63
N SER A 7 27.10 17.55 33.23
CA SER A 7 27.33 16.11 32.99
C SER A 7 26.74 15.18 34.05
N ILE A 8 26.36 13.95 33.65
CA ILE A 8 26.39 12.73 34.50
C ILE A 8 26.57 11.49 33.59
N ILE A 9 27.78 10.91 33.56
CA ILE A 9 28.21 9.60 34.10
C ILE A 9 28.09 8.44 33.10
N ALA A 10 29.25 8.01 32.59
CA ALA A 10 29.47 6.70 32.03
C ALA A 10 29.54 5.66 33.16
N ALA A 11 28.82 4.54 33.02
CA ALA A 11 28.94 3.37 33.89
C ALA A 11 29.45 2.18 33.06
N LEU A 12 30.70 1.79 33.29
CA LEU A 12 31.34 0.57 32.81
C LEU A 12 30.97 -0.58 33.76
N VAL A 13 30.40 -1.67 33.23
CA VAL A 13 30.40 -2.98 33.88
C VAL A 13 31.02 -3.99 32.91
N LEU A 14 32.08 -4.65 33.38
CA LEU A 14 32.89 -5.62 32.65
C LEU A 14 32.12 -6.94 32.45
N GLY A 15 31.92 -7.29 31.18
CA GLY A 15 31.41 -8.57 30.68
C GLY A 15 31.58 -8.60 29.16
N THR A 16 32.82 -8.74 28.68
CA THR A 16 33.23 -8.36 27.31
C THR A 16 32.98 -9.42 26.21
N THR A 17 31.90 -10.19 26.23
CA THR A 17 31.58 -11.07 25.08
C THR A 17 30.14 -11.03 24.57
N ALA A 18 29.23 -10.23 25.15
CA ALA A 18 27.85 -10.13 24.64
C ALA A 18 27.51 -8.78 23.94
N MET A 19 28.34 -7.75 24.09
CA MET A 19 28.02 -6.40 23.59
C MET A 19 28.15 -6.25 22.06
N GLY A 20 28.88 -7.15 21.39
CA GLY A 20 29.01 -7.13 19.93
C GLY A 20 27.81 -7.72 19.18
N ALA A 21 27.12 -8.70 19.79
CA ALA A 21 25.97 -9.35 19.15
C ALA A 21 24.72 -8.44 19.14
N GLN A 22 24.52 -7.64 20.18
CA GLN A 22 23.33 -6.81 20.35
C GLN A 22 23.39 -5.50 19.52
N ALA A 23 24.58 -4.96 19.25
CA ALA A 23 24.72 -3.78 18.40
C ALA A 23 24.45 -4.10 16.91
N ASN A 24 24.92 -5.26 16.45
CA ASN A 24 24.75 -5.69 15.06
C ASN A 24 23.29 -6.05 14.72
N SER A 25 22.49 -6.56 15.68
CA SER A 25 21.09 -6.90 15.44
C SER A 25 20.22 -5.66 15.18
N TRP A 26 20.38 -4.60 15.97
CA TRP A 26 19.61 -3.36 15.80
C TRP A 26 19.95 -2.61 14.50
N GLU A 27 21.23 -2.63 14.10
CA GLU A 27 21.64 -2.08 12.82
C GLU A 27 21.01 -2.84 11.65
N ASN A 28 20.92 -4.17 11.75
CA ASN A 28 20.31 -4.99 10.71
C ASN A 28 18.79 -4.83 10.65
N GLU A 29 18.10 -4.84 11.79
CA GLU A 29 16.65 -4.62 11.87
C GLU A 29 16.24 -3.26 11.29
N SER A 30 17.04 -2.21 11.53
CA SER A 30 16.78 -0.87 10.98
C SER A 30 17.00 -0.82 9.46
N LYS A 31 18.00 -1.55 8.94
CA LYS A 31 18.22 -1.68 7.49
C LYS A 31 17.11 -2.49 6.83
N ASP A 32 16.70 -3.59 7.44
CA ASP A 32 15.63 -4.46 6.95
C ASP A 32 14.31 -3.70 6.88
N ALA A 33 13.94 -2.95 7.93
CA ALA A 33 12.74 -2.11 7.93
C ALA A 33 12.77 -1.02 6.84
N TRP A 34 13.95 -0.47 6.54
CA TRP A 34 14.11 0.47 5.44
C TRP A 34 13.95 -0.19 4.06
N ILE A 35 14.47 -1.42 3.90
CA ILE A 35 14.29 -2.21 2.68
C ILE A 35 12.81 -2.56 2.50
N ASP A 36 12.13 -2.96 3.57
CA ASP A 36 10.71 -3.29 3.59
C ASP A 36 9.85 -2.14 3.08
N GLY A 37 10.00 -0.94 3.68
CA GLY A 37 9.25 0.24 3.22
C GLY A 37 9.54 0.64 1.77
N LYS A 38 10.77 0.42 1.26
CA LYS A 38 11.09 0.63 -0.15
C LYS A 38 10.41 -0.39 -1.05
N ALA A 39 10.38 -1.66 -0.64
CA ALA A 39 9.74 -2.74 -1.37
C ALA A 39 8.23 -2.51 -1.45
N GLU A 40 7.59 -2.20 -0.32
CA GLU A 40 6.17 -1.82 -0.28
C GLU A 40 5.89 -0.64 -1.21
N THR A 41 6.71 0.43 -1.16
CA THR A 41 6.52 1.61 -2.01
C THR A 41 6.63 1.26 -3.50
N VAL A 42 7.64 0.49 -3.91
CA VAL A 42 7.85 0.19 -5.34
C VAL A 42 6.76 -0.71 -5.90
N LEU A 43 6.27 -1.65 -5.09
CA LEU A 43 5.15 -2.53 -5.44
C LEU A 43 3.85 -1.73 -5.50
N LEU A 44 3.62 -0.86 -4.51
CA LEU A 44 2.45 0.04 -4.47
C LEU A 44 2.37 0.95 -5.70
N MET A 45 3.49 1.48 -6.17
CA MET A 45 3.51 2.40 -7.30
C MET A 45 3.47 1.69 -8.66
N ASN A 46 3.57 0.36 -8.72
CA ASN A 46 3.51 -0.36 -9.97
C ASN A 46 2.06 -0.57 -10.42
N THR A 47 1.64 0.15 -11.46
CA THR A 47 0.26 0.07 -11.97
C THR A 47 -0.10 -1.25 -12.66
N ASN A 48 0.87 -2.13 -12.91
CA ASN A 48 0.64 -3.45 -13.51
C ASN A 48 0.50 -4.55 -12.45
N LEU A 49 0.81 -4.27 -11.19
CA LEU A 49 0.66 -5.23 -10.09
C LEU A 49 -0.61 -4.92 -9.29
N ASN A 50 -1.35 -5.97 -8.93
CA ASN A 50 -2.33 -5.91 -7.84
C ASN A 50 -1.57 -5.92 -6.50
N ASN A 51 -1.01 -4.77 -6.18
CA ASN A 51 -0.11 -4.51 -5.07
C ASN A 51 -0.69 -4.74 -3.67
N PHE A 52 -2.00 -4.59 -3.46
CA PHE A 52 -2.62 -4.69 -2.13
C PHE A 52 -2.73 -6.12 -1.60
N ASP A 53 -2.59 -7.11 -2.47
CA ASP A 53 -2.55 -8.51 -2.09
C ASP A 53 -1.11 -9.02 -1.94
N ILE A 54 -0.09 -8.15 -2.02
CA ILE A 54 1.32 -8.51 -1.86
C ILE A 54 1.83 -7.97 -0.53
N ASN A 55 2.33 -8.86 0.33
CA ASN A 55 2.98 -8.52 1.58
C ASN A 55 4.48 -8.84 1.52
N THR A 56 5.29 -7.96 2.11
CA THR A 56 6.74 -8.11 2.24
C THR A 56 7.13 -8.41 3.70
N ASP A 57 8.16 -9.23 3.88
CA ASP A 57 8.90 -9.32 5.15
C ASP A 57 10.39 -9.35 4.83
N VAL A 58 11.20 -8.66 5.63
CA VAL A 58 12.64 -8.53 5.39
C VAL A 58 13.43 -9.02 6.60
N LYS A 59 14.38 -9.93 6.34
CA LYS A 59 15.35 -10.42 7.33
C LYS A 59 16.74 -10.52 6.74
N ASN A 60 17.68 -9.78 7.30
CA ASN A 60 19.08 -9.73 6.90
C ASN A 60 19.23 -9.47 5.39
N GLY A 61 18.44 -8.54 4.83
CA GLY A 61 18.42 -8.20 3.41
C GLY A 61 17.82 -9.26 2.49
N LYS A 62 17.22 -10.34 3.01
CA LYS A 62 16.38 -11.27 2.23
C LYS A 62 14.93 -10.81 2.34
N VAL A 63 14.28 -10.63 1.20
CA VAL A 63 12.86 -10.24 1.13
C VAL A 63 12.01 -11.46 0.84
N VAL A 64 10.93 -11.66 1.59
CA VAL A 64 9.92 -12.71 1.33
C VAL A 64 8.67 -12.04 0.78
N LEU A 65 8.26 -12.44 -0.42
CA LEU A 65 7.00 -11.98 -1.04
C LEU A 65 5.91 -13.02 -0.79
N THR A 66 4.80 -12.59 -0.22
CA THR A 66 3.64 -13.44 0.07
C THR A 66 2.36 -12.78 -0.38
N GLY A 67 1.30 -13.59 -0.56
CA GLY A 67 0.00 -13.12 -0.97
C GLY A 67 -0.38 -13.53 -2.39
N LYS A 68 -1.14 -12.71 -3.12
CA LYS A 68 -1.78 -13.08 -4.39
C LYS A 68 -1.43 -12.13 -5.53
N VAL A 69 -1.38 -12.69 -6.73
CA VAL A 69 -1.25 -11.94 -8.00
C VAL A 69 -2.09 -12.59 -9.09
N ASN A 70 -2.39 -11.86 -10.17
CA ASN A 70 -3.30 -12.33 -11.22
C ASN A 70 -2.65 -13.21 -12.27
N SER A 71 -1.33 -13.12 -12.43
CA SER A 71 -0.60 -13.85 -13.45
C SER A 71 0.81 -14.22 -13.00
N GLU A 72 1.40 -15.21 -13.68
CA GLU A 72 2.82 -15.56 -13.49
C GLU A 72 3.74 -14.39 -13.90
N LEU A 73 3.32 -13.54 -14.84
CA LEU A 73 4.10 -12.36 -15.24
C LEU A 73 4.14 -11.32 -14.11
N ASP A 74 3.02 -11.12 -13.40
CA ASP A 74 2.97 -10.22 -12.25
C ASP A 74 3.84 -10.76 -11.10
N LYS A 75 3.84 -12.09 -10.93
CA LYS A 75 4.71 -12.76 -9.97
C LYS A 75 6.19 -12.51 -10.26
N GLU A 76 6.60 -12.65 -11.52
CA GLU A 76 7.98 -12.41 -11.97
C GLU A 76 8.35 -10.92 -11.86
N LEU A 77 7.44 -10.03 -12.25
CA LEU A 77 7.64 -8.58 -12.17
C LEU A 77 7.82 -8.12 -10.71
N ALA A 78 7.00 -8.61 -9.78
CA ALA A 78 7.14 -8.28 -8.36
C ALA A 78 8.51 -8.68 -7.79
N GLU A 79 9.00 -9.87 -8.17
CA GLU A 79 10.33 -10.34 -7.79
C GLU A 79 11.44 -9.48 -8.38
N GLU A 80 11.39 -9.17 -9.67
CA GLU A 80 12.41 -8.36 -10.33
C GLU A 80 12.49 -6.93 -9.77
N LEU A 81 11.35 -6.30 -9.52
CA LEU A 81 11.30 -4.97 -8.91
C LEU A 81 11.96 -4.95 -7.54
N VAL A 82 11.65 -5.93 -6.69
CA VAL A 82 12.19 -6.01 -5.33
C VAL A 82 13.66 -6.38 -5.35
N LEU A 83 14.07 -7.32 -6.22
CA LEU A 83 15.47 -7.71 -6.38
C LEU A 83 16.35 -6.54 -6.85
N SER A 84 15.78 -5.58 -7.57
CA SER A 84 16.51 -4.39 -8.04
C SER A 84 16.82 -3.34 -6.95
N LEU A 85 16.24 -3.49 -5.75
CA LEU A 85 16.41 -2.51 -4.67
C LEU A 85 17.77 -2.63 -3.99
N ASP A 86 18.42 -1.48 -3.76
CA ASP A 86 19.67 -1.43 -2.99
C ASP A 86 19.50 -2.06 -1.59
N GLY A 87 20.40 -2.96 -1.23
CA GLY A 87 20.40 -3.67 0.06
C GLY A 87 19.61 -4.98 0.04
N VAL A 88 18.86 -5.28 -1.04
CA VAL A 88 18.28 -6.61 -1.23
C VAL A 88 19.36 -7.56 -1.71
N SER A 89 19.51 -8.66 -0.97
CA SER A 89 20.49 -9.71 -1.23
C SER A 89 19.88 -10.92 -1.92
N ASP A 90 18.60 -11.18 -1.68
CA ASP A 90 17.84 -12.31 -2.21
C ASP A 90 16.35 -12.05 -2.07
N VAL A 91 15.54 -12.64 -2.95
CA VAL A 91 14.08 -12.57 -2.90
C VAL A 91 13.51 -13.99 -2.91
N GLU A 92 12.70 -14.30 -1.90
CA GLU A 92 11.93 -15.53 -1.81
C GLU A 92 10.49 -15.26 -2.24
N ASN A 93 10.16 -15.62 -3.48
CA ASN A 93 8.87 -15.34 -4.08
C ASN A 93 7.84 -16.46 -3.83
N SER A 94 7.07 -16.32 -2.76
CA SER A 94 5.99 -17.23 -2.36
C SER A 94 4.60 -16.72 -2.77
N LEU A 95 4.51 -15.84 -3.78
CA LEU A 95 3.23 -15.36 -4.30
C LEU A 95 2.42 -16.49 -4.93
N THR A 96 1.11 -16.46 -4.70
CA THR A 96 0.17 -17.41 -5.30
C THR A 96 -0.54 -16.75 -6.47
N VAL A 97 -0.44 -17.36 -7.66
CA VAL A 97 -1.17 -16.88 -8.82
C VAL A 97 -2.64 -17.29 -8.69
N VAL A 98 -3.49 -16.33 -8.39
CA VAL A 98 -4.94 -16.48 -8.42
C VAL A 98 -5.41 -15.90 -9.73
N LYS A 99 -5.58 -16.76 -10.74
CA LYS A 99 -6.29 -16.36 -11.94
C LYS A 99 -7.71 -16.00 -11.52
N SER A 100 -7.99 -14.72 -11.41
CA SER A 100 -9.36 -14.21 -11.51
C SER A 100 -9.84 -14.63 -12.89
N MET A 101 -10.45 -15.81 -12.98
CA MET A 101 -11.42 -16.04 -14.04
C MET A 101 -12.39 -14.87 -13.88
N ASP A 102 -12.58 -14.07 -14.92
CA ASP A 102 -13.70 -13.15 -15.04
C ASP A 102 -15.00 -13.94 -14.86
N THR A 103 -15.35 -14.29 -13.62
CA THR A 103 -16.67 -14.76 -13.27
C THR A 103 -17.53 -13.51 -13.23
N LYS A 104 -17.87 -13.03 -14.42
CA LYS A 104 -19.19 -12.48 -14.72
C LYS A 104 -20.24 -13.59 -14.57
N ASP A 105 -20.19 -14.34 -13.47
CA ASP A 105 -21.17 -15.36 -13.16
C ASP A 105 -21.73 -15.09 -11.76
N ARG A 106 -23.02 -14.85 -11.78
CA ARG A 106 -23.82 -14.42 -10.65
C ARG A 106 -23.99 -15.62 -9.73
N ASN A 107 -23.32 -15.63 -8.58
CA ASN A 107 -23.90 -16.15 -7.35
C ASN A 107 -23.10 -15.65 -6.12
N LYS A 108 -23.24 -14.37 -5.78
CA LYS A 108 -22.82 -13.85 -4.46
C LYS A 108 -23.93 -14.16 -3.45
N ASP A 109 -24.12 -15.45 -3.18
CA ASP A 109 -24.86 -15.88 -2.00
C ASP A 109 -23.81 -16.51 -1.07
N MET A 110 -23.58 -15.85 0.07
CA MET A 110 -22.69 -16.22 1.19
C MET A 110 -21.21 -15.82 1.05
N MET A 111 -20.92 -14.53 1.27
CA MET A 111 -19.62 -14.08 1.78
C MET A 111 -19.90 -13.25 3.04
N ASP A 112 -19.28 -13.62 4.16
CA ASP A 112 -19.44 -13.01 5.50
C ASP A 112 -19.26 -11.49 5.46
N ASP A 113 -20.07 -10.79 6.25
CA ASP A 113 -20.08 -9.33 6.35
C ASP A 113 -18.70 -8.74 6.75
N ASP A 114 -17.89 -9.48 7.52
CA ASP A 114 -16.54 -9.08 7.96
C ASP A 114 -15.52 -8.93 6.81
N ASP A 115 -15.69 -9.65 5.69
CA ASP A 115 -14.73 -9.61 4.56
C ASP A 115 -15.04 -8.44 3.60
N ASN A 116 -16.28 -7.96 3.57
CA ASN A 116 -16.66 -6.79 2.78
C ASN A 116 -16.10 -5.50 3.39
N ASP A 117 -16.11 -5.35 4.72
CA ASP A 117 -15.61 -4.13 5.39
C ASP A 117 -14.12 -3.88 5.13
N LEU A 118 -13.29 -4.92 5.18
CA LEU A 118 -11.86 -4.81 4.87
C LEU A 118 -11.64 -4.52 3.37
N THR A 119 -12.46 -5.13 2.52
CA THR A 119 -12.42 -4.88 1.07
C THR A 119 -12.82 -3.44 0.74
N ASP A 120 -13.87 -2.92 1.37
CA ASP A 120 -14.37 -1.57 1.16
C ASP A 120 -13.40 -0.51 1.71
N ALA A 121 -12.80 -0.75 2.88
CA ALA A 121 -11.75 0.10 3.42
C ALA A 121 -10.53 0.16 2.47
N LYS A 122 -10.16 -0.97 1.85
CA LYS A 122 -9.13 -1.03 0.82
C LYS A 122 -9.53 -0.18 -0.38
N ILE A 123 -10.71 -0.40 -0.97
CA ILE A 123 -11.23 0.36 -2.12
C ILE A 123 -11.18 1.87 -1.84
N THR A 124 -11.73 2.32 -0.71
CA THR A 124 -11.72 3.73 -0.32
C THR A 124 -10.29 4.27 -0.28
N THR A 125 -9.38 3.55 0.39
CA THR A 125 -7.97 3.96 0.49
C THR A 125 -7.31 4.11 -0.87
N VAL A 126 -7.54 3.16 -1.80
CA VAL A 126 -6.99 3.24 -3.16
C VAL A 126 -7.50 4.47 -3.90
N ILE A 127 -8.81 4.70 -3.88
CA ILE A 127 -9.43 5.80 -4.62
C ILE A 127 -8.97 7.14 -4.05
N THR A 128 -9.02 7.31 -2.73
CA THR A 128 -8.54 8.52 -2.07
C THR A 128 -7.06 8.78 -2.37
N THR A 129 -6.21 7.75 -2.32
CA THR A 129 -4.80 7.88 -2.66
C THR A 129 -4.61 8.33 -4.11
N ARG A 130 -5.35 7.75 -5.05
CA ARG A 130 -5.29 8.15 -6.47
C ARG A 130 -5.70 9.60 -6.68
N PHE A 131 -6.76 10.06 -6.02
CA PHE A 131 -7.15 11.47 -6.11
C PHE A 131 -6.10 12.41 -5.51
N LEU A 132 -5.47 12.04 -4.39
CA LEU A 132 -4.41 12.86 -3.78
C LEU A 132 -3.19 13.05 -4.68
N PHE A 133 -2.92 12.11 -5.59
CA PHE A 133 -1.78 12.17 -6.51
C PHE A 133 -2.14 12.61 -7.93
N ASP A 134 -3.42 12.81 -8.24
CA ASP A 134 -3.88 13.29 -9.54
C ASP A 134 -3.86 14.82 -9.58
N SER A 135 -3.21 15.40 -10.59
CA SER A 135 -3.09 16.87 -10.71
C SER A 135 -4.35 17.56 -11.21
N GLU A 136 -5.29 16.80 -11.78
CA GLU A 136 -6.53 17.29 -12.37
C GLU A 136 -7.75 17.03 -11.45
N VAL A 137 -7.58 16.30 -10.35
CA VAL A 137 -8.63 16.01 -9.35
C VAL A 137 -8.20 16.49 -7.97
N GLY A 138 -9.01 17.34 -7.35
CA GLY A 138 -8.81 17.81 -5.98
C GLY A 138 -9.05 16.71 -4.95
N GLY A 139 -8.02 15.90 -4.65
CA GLY A 139 -8.14 14.79 -3.70
C GLY A 139 -8.49 15.17 -2.26
N THR A 140 -8.46 16.45 -1.89
CA THR A 140 -8.89 16.95 -0.58
C THR A 140 -10.36 17.36 -0.51
N ASP A 141 -11.00 17.62 -1.65
CA ASP A 141 -12.37 18.13 -1.74
C ASP A 141 -13.39 17.06 -2.13
N ILE A 142 -12.91 15.85 -2.42
CA ILE A 142 -13.70 14.67 -2.73
C ILE A 142 -13.59 13.67 -1.57
N ASP A 143 -14.73 13.42 -0.95
CA ASP A 143 -14.90 12.39 0.09
C ASP A 143 -15.39 11.09 -0.55
N VAL A 144 -14.80 9.98 -0.14
CA VAL A 144 -15.02 8.65 -0.74
C VAL A 144 -15.51 7.70 0.32
N ASP A 145 -16.77 7.26 0.17
CA ASP A 145 -17.35 6.19 0.97
C ASP A 145 -17.49 4.94 0.12
N THR A 146 -17.22 3.77 0.68
CA THR A 146 -17.47 2.49 0.00
C THR A 146 -18.29 1.58 0.90
N ASP A 147 -19.34 0.98 0.34
CA ASP A 147 -20.16 -0.04 1.00
C ASP A 147 -20.50 -1.16 0.02
N ASN A 148 -20.12 -2.39 0.36
CA ASN A 148 -20.31 -3.60 -0.43
C ASN A 148 -19.82 -3.49 -1.89
N GLY A 149 -18.70 -2.79 -2.10
CA GLY A 149 -18.13 -2.47 -3.40
C GLY A 149 -18.86 -1.36 -4.18
N ILE A 150 -19.80 -0.65 -3.56
CA ILE A 150 -20.46 0.52 -4.14
C ILE A 150 -19.78 1.77 -3.60
N VAL A 151 -19.10 2.50 -4.48
CA VAL A 151 -18.40 3.73 -4.12
C VAL A 151 -19.34 4.92 -4.25
N THR A 152 -19.41 5.75 -3.23
CA THR A 152 -20.10 7.05 -3.28
C THR A 152 -19.05 8.16 -3.25
N LEU A 153 -19.08 9.01 -4.27
CA LEU A 153 -18.23 10.21 -4.35
C LEU A 153 -19.03 11.42 -3.90
N ASN A 154 -18.62 12.04 -2.79
CA ASN A 154 -19.24 13.24 -2.24
C ASN A 154 -18.27 14.43 -2.30
N GLY A 155 -18.81 15.65 -2.31
CA GLY A 155 -18.01 16.87 -2.26
C GLY A 155 -18.19 17.76 -3.49
N SER A 156 -17.16 18.56 -3.75
CA SER A 156 -17.17 19.62 -4.74
C SER A 156 -16.03 19.47 -5.72
N VAL A 157 -16.30 19.76 -6.99
CA VAL A 157 -15.31 19.80 -8.08
C VAL A 157 -15.45 21.10 -8.86
N GLU A 158 -14.37 21.55 -9.48
CA GLU A 158 -14.30 22.83 -10.20
C GLU A 158 -14.86 22.73 -11.62
N SER A 159 -14.89 21.53 -12.20
CA SER A 159 -15.35 21.33 -13.57
C SER A 159 -16.04 19.99 -13.81
N GLU A 160 -16.83 19.93 -14.88
CA GLU A 160 -17.39 18.67 -15.39
C GLU A 160 -16.29 17.69 -15.84
N ALA A 161 -15.14 18.20 -16.29
CA ALA A 161 -14.01 17.35 -16.70
C ALA A 161 -13.38 16.65 -15.49
N GLU A 162 -13.14 17.39 -14.41
CA GLU A 162 -12.66 16.86 -13.13
C GLU A 162 -13.66 15.84 -12.57
N LYS A 163 -14.96 16.17 -12.60
CA LYS A 163 -16.02 15.26 -12.18
C LYS A 163 -15.97 13.92 -12.92
N GLN A 164 -15.86 13.95 -14.25
CA GLN A 164 -15.79 12.75 -15.07
C GLN A 164 -14.51 11.96 -14.82
N LEU A 165 -13.38 12.65 -14.60
CA LEU A 165 -12.12 12.03 -14.26
C LEU A 165 -12.18 11.33 -12.90
N ALA A 166 -12.75 11.97 -11.87
CA ALA A 166 -12.95 11.39 -10.56
C ALA A 166 -13.79 10.10 -10.62
N VAL A 167 -14.92 10.14 -11.34
CA VAL A 167 -15.76 8.95 -11.56
C VAL A 167 -15.00 7.87 -12.32
N LYS A 168 -14.18 8.24 -13.31
CA LYS A 168 -13.39 7.28 -14.09
C LYS A 168 -12.33 6.61 -13.22
N ILE A 169 -11.60 7.35 -12.40
CA ILE A 169 -10.59 6.82 -11.49
C ILE A 169 -11.25 5.84 -10.50
N ALA A 170 -12.39 6.22 -9.91
CA ALA A 170 -13.14 5.37 -8.99
C ALA A 170 -13.60 4.07 -9.68
N LYS A 171 -14.14 4.15 -10.91
CA LYS A 171 -14.57 2.96 -11.69
C LYS A 171 -13.43 2.01 -12.07
N ASN A 172 -12.19 2.50 -12.11
CA ASN A 172 -11.01 1.70 -12.43
C ASN A 172 -10.28 1.21 -11.16
N ALA A 173 -10.83 1.44 -9.97
CA ALA A 173 -10.34 0.76 -8.77
C ALA A 173 -10.83 -0.69 -8.76
N GLU A 174 -9.98 -1.58 -8.26
CA GLU A 174 -10.29 -3.01 -8.13
C GLU A 174 -11.45 -3.21 -7.15
N ASP A 175 -12.21 -4.29 -7.32
CA ASP A 175 -13.37 -4.65 -6.48
C ASP A 175 -14.56 -3.67 -6.50
N VAL A 176 -14.45 -2.55 -7.24
CA VAL A 176 -15.55 -1.60 -7.45
C VAL A 176 -16.62 -2.21 -8.35
N ARG A 177 -17.83 -2.30 -7.82
CA ARG A 177 -19.01 -2.85 -8.50
C ARG A 177 -19.84 -1.76 -9.16
N ASP A 178 -19.97 -0.62 -8.49
CA ASP A 178 -20.67 0.54 -9.01
C ASP A 178 -20.13 1.84 -8.38
N VAL A 179 -20.38 2.97 -9.05
CA VAL A 179 -20.01 4.30 -8.56
C VAL A 179 -21.21 5.23 -8.59
N VAL A 180 -21.60 5.70 -7.42
CA VAL A 180 -22.63 6.71 -7.19
C VAL A 180 -21.97 8.07 -7.11
N ASP A 181 -22.17 8.86 -8.16
CA ASP A 181 -21.69 10.23 -8.24
C ASP A 181 -22.67 11.19 -7.54
N LYS A 182 -22.22 11.82 -6.45
CA LYS A 182 -22.89 12.92 -5.75
C LYS A 182 -22.05 14.21 -5.76
N LEU A 183 -21.09 14.31 -6.67
CA LEU A 183 -20.23 15.49 -6.78
C LEU A 183 -21.01 16.68 -7.32
N SER A 184 -20.83 17.82 -6.66
CA SER A 184 -21.40 19.11 -7.05
C SER A 184 -20.35 19.95 -7.75
N ILE A 185 -20.71 20.55 -8.89
CA ILE A 185 -19.80 21.47 -9.59
C ILE A 185 -19.96 22.84 -8.96
N THR A 186 -18.89 23.32 -8.33
CA THR A 186 -18.83 24.68 -7.77
C THR A 186 -18.23 25.55 -8.86
N ALA A 187 -19.06 25.94 -9.83
CA ALA A 187 -18.60 26.78 -10.92
C ALA A 187 -18.11 28.14 -10.39
N GLU A 188 -16.90 28.54 -10.77
CA GLU A 188 -16.46 29.95 -10.78
C GLU A 188 -16.62 30.55 -12.19
#